data_AF-A0A841R3E2-F1
#
_entry.id   AF-A0A841R3E2-F1
#
_cell.length_a   1.000
_cell.length_b   1.000
_cell.length_c   1.000
_cell.angle_alpha   90.00
_cell.angle_beta   90.00
_cell.angle_gamma   90.00
#
_symmetry.space_group_name_H-M   'P 1'
#
loop_
_entity.id
_entity.type
_entity.pdbx_description
1 polymer ?
#
loop_
_entity_poly.entity_id
_entity_poly.type
_entity_poly.pdbx_seq_one_letter_code
_entity_poly.pdbx_strand_id
1 'polypeptide(L)'
;MSITIILIIIFGAILAVFITFMIKAFFAPKKLTALENMLKQGKYPQVTRMAKQLLAKDNRNVELHYILALSYISQNKSELALMELKKINDLGNFGGICSEVSFRKTIAELFEKFGNSEEALTEYLLLTKLEPYEGDHYYRAGYHFEMRNKGGQAHKYYKKALELNPHDSNAHFRLGYILFRSKRLNDAKVSLETAIRYDSSNYQASYYLGKIFQEMKDYQGALKSFERAQKDPEFRTKSIVSSGHCYLAMKNYSQAASEFERAISMAKDETSNDILYARYFLSMCYEKKRDVDGAIEQWEKIYKTKPDFKDVAEKLTQYQDLRTDDYLKDYLTASAAEFNDICLSIAKIMNLSVQDISKINGGIKIIAVEQAKKQDWRNLKKMPQLLYFSRIPENIDMEKVRGFHEDMKQLGITRGQFISSSSFSRSSIEFAESRPIILVNKESLQKYLRLAMKNS
;
A
#
# COMPACT_ATOMS: atom_id res chain seq x y z
N MET A 1 -40.33 -69.83 45.33
CA MET A 1 -40.48 -68.39 45.61
C MET A 1 -41.88 -68.00 45.15
N SER A 2 -42.76 -67.49 46.02
CA SER A 2 -44.16 -67.20 45.67
C SER A 2 -44.25 -66.07 44.64
N ILE A 3 -45.24 -66.11 43.73
CA ILE A 3 -45.47 -65.09 42.70
C ILE A 3 -45.54 -63.67 43.28
N THR A 4 -46.04 -63.55 44.52
CA THR A 4 -46.07 -62.31 45.30
C THR A 4 -44.69 -61.72 45.59
N ILE A 5 -43.68 -62.53 45.90
CA ILE A 5 -42.32 -62.07 46.16
C ILE A 5 -41.68 -61.52 44.88
N ILE A 6 -41.95 -62.17 43.74
CA ILE A 6 -41.44 -61.73 42.43
C ILE A 6 -42.04 -60.37 42.04
N LEU A 7 -43.35 -60.19 42.23
CA LEU A 7 -44.03 -58.91 41.97
C LEU A 7 -43.51 -57.76 42.85
N ILE A 8 -43.22 -58.02 44.13
CA ILE A 8 -42.65 -57.01 45.04
C ILE A 8 -41.25 -56.59 44.60
N ILE A 9 -40.41 -57.54 44.15
CA ILE A 9 -39.06 -57.24 43.66
C ILE A 9 -39.13 -56.42 42.37
N ILE A 10 -40.01 -56.78 41.43
CA ILE A 10 -40.21 -56.04 40.18
C ILE A 10 -40.72 -54.62 40.47
N PHE A 11 -41.70 -54.48 41.35
CA PHE A 11 -42.25 -53.17 41.73
C PHE A 11 -41.19 -52.31 42.44
N GLY A 12 -40.40 -52.89 43.35
CA GLY A 12 -39.28 -52.20 44.00
C GLY A 12 -38.20 -51.75 43.02
N ALA A 13 -37.89 -52.55 42.00
CA ALA A 13 -36.96 -52.18 40.95
C ALA A 13 -37.49 -51.02 40.07
N ILE A 14 -38.76 -51.08 39.67
CA ILE A 14 -39.42 -50.00 38.92
C ILE A 14 -39.46 -48.71 39.75
N LEU A 15 -39.80 -48.82 41.05
CA LEU A 15 -39.83 -47.68 41.97
C LEU A 15 -38.44 -47.08 42.16
N ALA A 16 -37.39 -47.90 42.27
CA ALA A 16 -36.02 -47.41 42.35
C ALA A 16 -35.58 -46.69 41.06
N VAL A 17 -35.90 -47.23 39.88
CA VAL A 17 -35.66 -46.57 38.60
C VAL A 17 -36.43 -45.24 38.52
N PHE A 18 -37.69 -45.22 38.95
CA PHE A 18 -38.51 -44.03 38.99
C PHE A 18 -37.98 -42.96 39.96
N ILE A 19 -37.57 -43.35 41.16
CA ILE A 19 -36.95 -42.46 42.16
C ILE A 19 -35.63 -41.89 41.61
N THR A 20 -34.79 -42.71 40.99
CA THR A 20 -33.54 -42.21 40.38
C THR A 20 -33.78 -41.26 39.23
N PHE A 21 -34.83 -41.48 38.42
CA PHE A 21 -35.26 -40.56 37.37
C PHE A 21 -35.75 -39.24 37.96
N MET A 22 -36.60 -39.28 38.99
CA MET A 22 -37.12 -38.10 39.69
C MET A 22 -36.02 -37.27 40.35
N ILE A 23 -35.05 -37.93 41.00
CA ILE A 23 -33.87 -37.26 41.58
C ILE A 23 -33.03 -36.61 40.47
N LYS A 24 -32.77 -37.30 39.35
CA LYS A 24 -32.04 -36.72 38.22
C LYS A 24 -32.78 -35.51 37.63
N ALA A 25 -34.10 -35.60 37.45
CA ALA A 25 -34.93 -34.51 36.93
C ALA A 25 -34.95 -33.29 37.87
N PHE A 26 -34.94 -33.50 39.20
CA PHE A 26 -34.97 -32.41 40.17
C PHE A 26 -33.61 -31.70 40.37
N PHE A 27 -32.50 -32.43 40.33
CA PHE A 27 -31.17 -31.87 40.58
C PHE A 27 -30.41 -31.40 39.32
N ALA A 28 -30.75 -31.90 38.13
CA ALA A 28 -30.18 -31.43 36.86
C ALA A 28 -30.33 -29.90 36.64
N PRO A 29 -31.51 -29.29 36.80
CA PRO A 29 -31.68 -27.84 36.62
C PRO A 29 -30.89 -27.01 37.64
N LYS A 30 -30.65 -27.52 38.85
CA LYS A 30 -29.82 -26.85 39.88
C LYS A 30 -28.34 -26.79 39.52
N LYS A 31 -27.82 -27.81 38.81
CA LYS A 31 -26.41 -27.83 38.37
C LYS A 31 -26.18 -26.90 37.18
N LEU A 32 -27.14 -26.84 36.27
CA LEU A 32 -27.08 -25.96 35.10
C LEU A 32 -27.07 -24.49 35.54
N THR A 33 -28.05 -24.08 36.34
CA THR A 33 -28.14 -22.72 36.91
C THR A 33 -26.89 -22.32 37.70
N ALA A 34 -26.24 -23.26 38.41
CA ALA A 34 -24.96 -22.99 39.06
C ALA A 34 -23.84 -22.68 38.05
N LEU A 35 -23.74 -23.42 36.95
CA LEU A 35 -22.77 -23.14 35.88
C LEU A 35 -23.04 -21.81 35.18
N GLU A 36 -24.30 -21.47 34.94
CA GLU A 36 -24.69 -20.18 34.38
C GLU A 36 -24.26 -19.01 35.28
N ASN A 37 -24.51 -19.12 36.58
CA ASN A 37 -24.09 -18.13 37.55
C ASN A 37 -22.57 -18.00 37.61
N MET A 38 -21.85 -19.12 37.53
CA MET A 38 -20.39 -19.10 37.46
C MET A 38 -19.86 -18.46 36.16
N LEU A 39 -20.55 -18.66 35.04
CA LEU A 39 -20.22 -18.04 33.76
C LEU A 39 -20.39 -16.52 33.84
N LYS A 40 -21.51 -16.05 34.42
CA LYS A 40 -21.74 -14.63 34.71
C LYS A 40 -20.70 -14.03 35.67
N GLN A 41 -20.17 -14.83 36.60
CA GLN A 41 -19.10 -14.43 37.51
C GLN A 41 -17.68 -14.47 36.88
N GLY A 42 -17.55 -14.81 35.59
CA GLY A 42 -16.27 -14.86 34.90
C GLY A 42 -15.40 -16.07 35.25
N LYS A 43 -15.94 -17.11 35.91
CA LYS A 43 -15.19 -18.31 36.35
C LYS A 43 -15.01 -19.33 35.22
N TYR A 44 -14.60 -18.88 34.04
CA TYR A 44 -14.58 -19.68 32.79
C TYR A 44 -13.78 -20.99 32.88
N PRO A 45 -12.57 -21.05 33.47
CA PRO A 45 -11.82 -22.31 33.56
C PRO A 45 -12.54 -23.37 34.40
N GLN A 46 -13.19 -22.95 35.50
CA GLN A 46 -13.96 -23.85 36.37
C GLN A 46 -15.21 -24.35 35.66
N VAL A 47 -15.94 -23.44 34.98
CA VAL A 47 -17.09 -23.80 34.15
C VAL A 47 -16.70 -24.81 33.07
N THR A 48 -15.57 -24.59 32.38
CA THR A 48 -15.07 -25.51 31.34
C THR A 48 -14.84 -26.90 31.91
N ARG A 49 -14.15 -27.00 33.05
CA ARG A 49 -13.85 -28.28 33.69
C ARG A 49 -15.13 -29.01 34.11
N MET A 50 -16.05 -28.30 34.76
CA MET A 50 -17.29 -28.88 35.27
C MET A 50 -18.25 -29.26 34.14
N ALA A 51 -18.42 -28.42 33.11
CA ALA A 51 -19.23 -28.71 31.93
C ALA A 51 -18.72 -29.95 31.19
N LYS A 52 -17.40 -30.11 31.00
CA LYS A 52 -16.80 -31.33 30.44
C LYS A 52 -17.10 -32.58 31.25
N GLN A 53 -17.00 -32.49 32.58
CA GLN A 53 -17.30 -33.62 33.46
C GLN A 53 -18.77 -34.04 33.40
N LEU A 54 -19.69 -33.09 33.21
CA LEU A 54 -21.11 -33.37 33.02
C LEU A 54 -21.37 -33.96 31.63
N LEU A 55 -20.76 -33.42 30.57
CA LEU A 55 -20.86 -33.92 29.20
C LEU A 55 -20.30 -35.33 29.03
N ALA A 56 -19.30 -35.73 29.85
CA ALA A 56 -18.82 -37.11 29.87
C ALA A 56 -19.89 -38.13 30.33
N LYS A 57 -20.92 -37.67 31.05
CA LYS A 57 -22.06 -38.49 31.51
C LYS A 57 -23.29 -38.33 30.64
N ASP A 58 -23.44 -37.19 29.98
CA ASP A 58 -24.56 -36.84 29.11
C ASP A 58 -24.05 -36.02 27.91
N ASN A 59 -23.64 -36.71 26.85
CA ASN A 59 -22.99 -36.10 25.69
C ASN A 59 -23.98 -35.52 24.66
N ARG A 60 -25.29 -35.61 24.90
CA ARG A 60 -26.33 -35.06 24.01
C ARG A 60 -26.98 -33.80 24.60
N ASN A 61 -26.44 -33.29 25.69
CA ASN A 61 -27.00 -32.15 26.40
C ASN A 61 -26.60 -30.82 25.75
N VAL A 62 -27.52 -30.26 24.98
CA VAL A 62 -27.29 -29.02 24.21
C VAL A 62 -26.95 -27.84 25.11
N GLU A 63 -27.62 -27.69 26.25
CA GLU A 63 -27.37 -26.59 27.19
C GLU A 63 -25.94 -26.63 27.75
N LEU A 64 -25.43 -27.83 28.07
CA LEU A 64 -24.05 -28.01 28.53
C LEU A 64 -23.03 -27.73 27.41
N HIS A 65 -23.29 -28.16 26.18
CA HIS A 65 -22.46 -27.79 25.02
C HIS A 65 -22.45 -26.27 24.81
N TYR A 66 -23.59 -25.61 24.99
CA TYR A 66 -23.71 -24.16 24.81
C TYR A 66 -22.93 -23.39 25.89
N ILE A 67 -23.10 -23.76 27.18
CA ILE A 67 -22.33 -23.19 28.29
C ILE A 67 -20.82 -23.39 28.08
N LEU A 68 -20.42 -24.57 27.61
CA LEU A 68 -19.02 -24.86 27.31
C LEU A 68 -18.50 -23.98 26.15
N ALA A 69 -19.30 -23.80 25.08
CA ALA A 69 -18.96 -22.92 23.96
C ALA A 69 -18.78 -21.47 24.42
N LEU A 70 -19.74 -20.92 25.19
CA LEU A 70 -19.64 -19.55 25.74
C LEU A 70 -18.41 -19.38 26.64
N SER A 71 -18.09 -20.39 27.44
CA SER A 71 -16.88 -20.40 28.27
C SER A 71 -15.59 -20.41 27.45
N TYR A 72 -15.57 -21.12 26.32
CA TYR A 72 -14.44 -21.10 25.39
C TYR A 72 -14.30 -19.76 24.66
N ILE A 73 -15.40 -19.15 24.20
CA ILE A 73 -15.40 -17.82 23.59
C ILE A 73 -14.78 -16.81 24.55
N SER A 74 -15.19 -16.85 25.82
CA SER A 74 -14.68 -15.96 26.88
C SER A 74 -13.19 -16.16 27.20
N GLN A 75 -12.63 -17.33 26.84
CA GLN A 75 -11.20 -17.64 26.95
C GLN A 75 -10.44 -17.42 25.63
N ASN A 76 -11.07 -16.81 24.63
CA ASN A 76 -10.54 -16.63 23.27
C ASN A 76 -10.18 -17.97 22.57
N LYS A 77 -10.83 -19.07 22.94
CA LYS A 77 -10.67 -20.41 22.34
C LYS A 77 -11.76 -20.65 21.29
N SER A 78 -11.83 -19.79 20.28
CA SER A 78 -12.94 -19.76 19.30
C SER A 78 -13.09 -21.04 18.49
N GLU A 79 -12.00 -21.78 18.21
CA GLU A 79 -12.07 -23.03 17.45
C GLU A 79 -12.81 -24.12 18.25
N LEU A 80 -12.46 -24.26 19.53
CA LEU A 80 -13.12 -25.20 20.43
C LEU A 80 -14.59 -24.82 20.66
N ALA A 81 -14.89 -23.52 20.75
CA ALA A 81 -16.27 -23.05 20.83
C ALA A 81 -17.06 -23.46 19.58
N LEU A 82 -16.51 -23.23 18.39
CA LEU A 82 -17.17 -23.59 17.13
C LEU A 82 -17.41 -25.10 17.02
N MET A 83 -16.47 -25.93 17.50
CA MET A 83 -16.67 -27.39 17.55
C MET A 83 -17.87 -27.77 18.42
N GLU A 84 -18.04 -27.15 19.60
CA GLU A 84 -19.19 -27.43 20.46
C GLU A 84 -20.50 -26.91 19.85
N LEU A 85 -20.50 -25.74 19.21
CA LEU A 85 -21.69 -25.21 18.53
C LEU A 85 -22.11 -26.06 17.32
N LYS A 86 -21.15 -26.64 16.57
CA LYS A 86 -21.48 -27.60 15.50
C LYS A 86 -22.21 -28.84 16.03
N LYS A 87 -21.77 -29.38 17.18
CA LYS A 87 -22.50 -30.50 17.82
C LYS A 87 -23.92 -30.11 18.22
N ILE A 88 -24.13 -28.88 18.71
CA ILE A 88 -25.48 -28.38 19.02
C ILE A 88 -26.35 -28.38 17.77
N ASN A 89 -25.82 -27.92 16.64
CA ASN A 89 -26.53 -27.94 15.37
C ASN A 89 -26.90 -29.37 14.92
N ASP A 90 -25.98 -30.33 15.08
CA ASP A 90 -26.20 -31.74 14.75
C ASP A 90 -27.27 -32.39 15.65
N LEU A 91 -27.36 -31.97 16.91
CA LEU A 91 -28.36 -32.46 17.86
C LEU A 91 -29.76 -31.87 17.61
N GLY A 92 -29.84 -30.67 17.02
CA GLY A 92 -31.08 -30.05 16.54
C GLY A 92 -32.13 -29.74 17.62
N ASN A 93 -31.74 -29.71 18.90
CA ASN A 93 -32.65 -29.48 20.02
C ASN A 93 -32.31 -28.16 20.72
N PHE A 94 -33.18 -27.16 20.65
CA PHE A 94 -32.97 -25.85 21.26
C PHE A 94 -33.94 -25.66 22.43
N GLY A 95 -33.43 -25.19 23.58
CA GLY A 95 -34.21 -25.07 24.81
C GLY A 95 -33.43 -24.44 25.95
N GLY A 96 -34.16 -23.95 26.96
CA GLY A 96 -33.58 -23.34 28.16
C GLY A 96 -32.63 -22.19 27.85
N ILE A 97 -31.40 -22.28 28.33
CA ILE A 97 -30.35 -21.29 28.07
C ILE A 97 -29.90 -21.23 26.60
N CYS A 98 -30.02 -22.34 25.87
CA CYS A 98 -29.66 -22.41 24.46
C CYS A 98 -30.91 -22.21 23.60
N SER A 99 -31.41 -20.97 23.56
CA SER A 99 -32.45 -20.61 22.59
C SER A 99 -31.89 -20.71 21.17
N GLU A 100 -32.72 -21.10 20.20
CA GLU A 100 -32.26 -21.21 18.80
C GLU A 100 -31.70 -19.87 18.31
N VAL A 101 -32.36 -18.76 18.62
CA VAL A 101 -31.89 -17.41 18.28
C VAL A 101 -30.51 -17.13 18.87
N SER A 102 -30.32 -17.34 20.18
CA SER A 102 -29.03 -17.10 20.85
C SER A 102 -27.93 -17.97 20.25
N PHE A 103 -28.22 -19.24 20.01
CA PHE A 103 -27.32 -20.17 19.35
C PHE A 103 -26.91 -19.67 17.96
N ARG A 104 -27.89 -19.36 17.09
CA ARG A 104 -27.69 -18.90 15.72
C ARG A 104 -26.85 -17.62 15.67
N LYS A 105 -27.13 -16.65 16.56
CA LYS A 105 -26.31 -15.43 16.73
C LYS A 105 -24.86 -15.78 17.06
N THR A 106 -24.64 -16.62 18.09
CA THR A 106 -23.29 -16.99 18.55
C THR A 106 -22.49 -17.74 17.47
N ILE A 107 -23.11 -18.69 16.76
CA ILE A 107 -22.40 -19.46 15.73
C ILE A 107 -22.14 -18.60 14.48
N ALA A 108 -23.04 -17.69 14.11
CA ALA A 108 -22.85 -16.76 13.00
C ALA A 108 -21.66 -15.81 13.26
N GLU A 109 -21.55 -15.23 14.45
CA GLU A 109 -20.41 -14.39 14.87
C GLU A 109 -19.08 -15.16 14.82
N LEU A 110 -19.08 -16.44 15.19
CA LEU A 110 -17.87 -17.27 15.04
C LEU A 110 -17.53 -17.52 13.58
N PHE A 111 -18.52 -17.81 12.72
CA PHE A 111 -18.27 -17.95 11.29
C PHE A 111 -17.72 -16.66 10.67
N GLU A 112 -18.23 -15.49 11.06
CA GLU A 112 -17.66 -14.19 10.67
C GLU A 112 -16.19 -14.07 11.11
N LYS A 113 -15.88 -14.40 12.36
CA LYS A 113 -14.51 -14.35 12.90
C LYS A 113 -13.53 -15.24 12.13
N PHE A 114 -13.99 -16.37 11.62
CA PHE A 114 -13.17 -17.30 10.82
C PHE A 114 -13.20 -17.01 9.31
N GLY A 115 -13.96 -16.01 8.85
CA GLY A 115 -14.09 -15.69 7.43
C GLY A 115 -14.99 -16.66 6.65
N ASN A 116 -15.76 -17.52 7.34
CA ASN A 116 -16.69 -18.48 6.75
C ASN A 116 -17.99 -17.79 6.32
N SER A 117 -17.90 -17.04 5.21
CA SER A 117 -19.01 -16.17 4.78
C SER A 117 -20.26 -16.92 4.30
N GLU A 118 -20.16 -18.18 3.89
CA GLU A 118 -21.31 -18.95 3.40
C GLU A 118 -22.17 -19.48 4.57
N GLU A 119 -21.50 -20.04 5.57
CA GLU A 119 -22.15 -20.51 6.78
C GLU A 119 -22.73 -19.33 7.56
N ALA A 120 -21.98 -18.24 7.76
CA ALA A 120 -22.49 -17.02 8.40
C ALA A 120 -23.76 -16.49 7.69
N LEU A 121 -23.75 -16.43 6.35
CA LEU A 121 -24.93 -16.03 5.59
C LEU A 121 -26.13 -16.95 5.87
N THR A 122 -25.91 -18.26 5.89
CA THR A 122 -26.97 -19.24 6.14
C THR A 122 -27.61 -19.02 7.51
N GLU A 123 -26.80 -18.79 8.53
CA GLU A 123 -27.28 -18.51 9.89
C GLU A 123 -28.04 -17.18 9.97
N TYR A 124 -27.56 -16.11 9.34
CA TYR A 124 -28.30 -14.83 9.30
C TYR A 124 -29.61 -14.93 8.53
N LEU A 125 -29.68 -15.73 7.46
CA LEU A 125 -30.94 -15.97 6.76
C LEU A 125 -31.95 -16.71 7.65
N LEU A 126 -31.51 -17.65 8.51
CA LEU A 126 -32.38 -18.27 9.51
C LEU A 126 -32.81 -17.24 10.57
N LEU A 127 -31.89 -16.40 11.04
CA LEU A 127 -32.20 -15.34 12.00
C LEU A 127 -33.25 -14.34 11.45
N THR A 128 -33.20 -13.98 10.17
CA THR A 128 -34.25 -13.11 9.56
C THR A 128 -35.64 -13.76 9.56
N LYS A 129 -35.74 -15.09 9.64
CA LYS A 129 -37.03 -15.80 9.76
C LYS A 129 -37.50 -15.89 11.21
N LEU A 130 -36.56 -16.08 12.14
CA LEU A 130 -36.85 -16.20 13.58
C LEU A 130 -37.16 -14.85 14.22
N GLU A 131 -36.45 -13.79 13.83
CA GLU A 131 -36.60 -12.42 14.33
C GLU A 131 -36.80 -11.45 13.15
N PRO A 132 -37.97 -11.44 12.50
CA PRO A 132 -38.18 -10.71 11.24
C PRO A 132 -38.16 -9.18 11.36
N TYR A 133 -38.22 -8.65 12.58
CA TYR A 133 -38.20 -7.21 12.87
C TYR A 133 -36.84 -6.71 13.38
N GLU A 134 -35.82 -7.58 13.45
CA GLU A 134 -34.48 -7.19 13.85
C GLU A 134 -33.66 -6.79 12.62
N GLY A 135 -33.34 -5.49 12.51
CA GLY A 135 -32.66 -4.91 11.35
C GLY A 135 -31.24 -5.43 11.16
N ASP A 136 -30.53 -5.73 12.25
CA ASP A 136 -29.12 -6.17 12.23
C ASP A 136 -28.96 -7.47 11.42
N HIS A 137 -29.90 -8.41 11.52
CA HIS A 137 -29.85 -9.67 10.77
C HIS A 137 -29.88 -9.45 9.26
N TYR A 138 -30.70 -8.50 8.81
CA TYR A 138 -30.76 -8.15 7.39
C TYR A 138 -29.50 -7.41 6.96
N TYR A 139 -28.95 -6.53 7.78
CA TYR A 139 -27.69 -5.86 7.50
C TYR A 139 -26.55 -6.87 7.31
N ARG A 140 -26.40 -7.82 8.25
CA ARG A 140 -25.35 -8.85 8.21
C ARG A 140 -25.53 -9.82 7.06
N ALA A 141 -26.76 -10.25 6.76
CA ALA A 141 -27.04 -11.03 5.55
C ALA A 141 -26.65 -10.24 4.28
N GLY A 142 -26.99 -8.95 4.21
CA GLY A 142 -26.60 -8.05 3.12
C GLY A 142 -25.08 -7.95 2.94
N TYR A 143 -24.35 -7.83 4.05
CA TYR A 143 -22.89 -7.82 4.07
C TYR A 143 -22.28 -9.10 3.49
N HIS A 144 -22.78 -10.27 3.89
CA HIS A 144 -22.27 -11.52 3.33
C HIS A 144 -22.67 -11.74 1.86
N PHE A 145 -23.83 -11.23 1.41
CA PHE A 145 -24.13 -11.19 -0.02
C PHE A 145 -23.15 -10.29 -0.79
N GLU A 146 -22.77 -9.15 -0.23
CA GLU A 146 -21.81 -8.22 -0.84
C GLU A 146 -20.41 -8.85 -0.97
N MET A 147 -19.90 -9.48 0.09
CA MET A 147 -18.61 -10.19 0.08
C MET A 147 -18.56 -11.29 -0.99
N ARG A 148 -19.72 -11.89 -1.32
CA ARG A 148 -19.88 -12.89 -2.38
C ARG A 148 -20.17 -12.28 -3.75
N ASN A 149 -19.99 -10.97 -3.93
CA ASN A 149 -20.30 -10.21 -5.15
C ASN A 149 -21.76 -10.33 -5.63
N LYS A 150 -22.71 -10.69 -4.75
CA LYS A 150 -24.15 -10.75 -5.04
C LYS A 150 -24.82 -9.40 -4.75
N GLY A 151 -24.40 -8.34 -5.45
CA GLY A 151 -24.81 -6.95 -5.20
C GLY A 151 -26.32 -6.71 -5.23
N GLY A 152 -27.06 -7.40 -6.09
CA GLY A 152 -28.53 -7.27 -6.15
C GLY A 152 -29.24 -7.79 -4.89
N GLN A 153 -28.77 -8.92 -4.33
CA GLN A 153 -29.29 -9.42 -3.05
C GLN A 153 -28.87 -8.50 -1.92
N ALA A 154 -27.59 -8.12 -1.85
CA ALA A 154 -27.08 -7.22 -0.83
C ALA A 154 -27.88 -5.90 -0.77
N HIS A 155 -28.19 -5.28 -1.92
CA HIS A 155 -29.10 -4.13 -1.99
C HIS A 155 -30.43 -4.41 -1.30
N LYS A 156 -31.13 -5.50 -1.67
CA LYS A 156 -32.44 -5.86 -1.10
C LYS A 156 -32.38 -5.98 0.42
N TYR A 157 -31.35 -6.66 0.94
CA TYR A 157 -31.19 -6.89 2.37
C TYR A 157 -30.81 -5.61 3.14
N TYR A 158 -29.92 -4.77 2.61
CA TYR A 158 -29.63 -3.47 3.23
C TYR A 158 -30.84 -2.54 3.23
N LYS A 159 -31.62 -2.52 2.14
CA LYS A 159 -32.87 -1.76 2.11
C LYS A 159 -33.83 -2.24 3.20
N LYS A 160 -33.95 -3.56 3.39
CA LYS A 160 -34.79 -4.12 4.45
C LYS A 160 -34.27 -3.77 5.86
N ALA A 161 -32.96 -3.81 6.06
CA ALA A 161 -32.33 -3.35 7.30
C ALA A 161 -32.67 -1.89 7.60
N LEU A 162 -32.61 -1.02 6.59
CA LEU A 162 -32.94 0.41 6.70
C LEU A 162 -34.44 0.69 6.88
N GLU A 163 -35.32 -0.19 6.41
CA GLU A 163 -36.76 -0.11 6.72
C GLU A 163 -37.02 -0.34 8.22
N LEU A 164 -36.24 -1.23 8.86
CA LEU A 164 -36.37 -1.58 10.27
C LEU A 164 -35.57 -0.66 11.19
N ASN A 165 -34.40 -0.21 10.75
CA ASN A 165 -33.55 0.74 11.44
C ASN A 165 -33.08 1.87 10.48
N PRO A 166 -33.86 2.95 10.33
CA PRO A 166 -33.56 4.03 9.39
C PRO A 166 -32.29 4.83 9.69
N HIS A 167 -31.77 4.73 10.93
CA HIS A 167 -30.65 5.52 11.42
C HIS A 167 -29.30 4.78 11.35
N ASP A 168 -29.29 3.56 10.82
CA ASP A 168 -28.05 2.78 10.67
C ASP A 168 -27.14 3.39 9.60
N SER A 169 -26.11 4.12 10.05
CA SER A 169 -25.10 4.73 9.16
C SER A 169 -24.35 3.69 8.32
N ASN A 170 -24.03 2.52 8.88
CA ASN A 170 -23.28 1.49 8.16
C ASN A 170 -24.13 0.87 7.05
N ALA A 171 -25.41 0.62 7.30
CA ALA A 171 -26.33 0.15 6.26
C ALA A 171 -26.51 1.17 5.12
N HIS A 172 -26.63 2.47 5.44
CA HIS A 172 -26.66 3.54 4.44
C HIS A 172 -25.35 3.60 3.63
N PHE A 173 -24.20 3.48 4.28
CA PHE A 173 -22.90 3.44 3.61
C PHE A 173 -22.81 2.26 2.64
N ARG A 174 -23.10 1.04 3.11
CA ARG A 174 -23.02 -0.18 2.30
C ARG A 174 -23.96 -0.14 1.09
N LEU A 175 -25.19 0.35 1.29
CA LEU A 175 -26.13 0.57 0.20
C LEU A 175 -25.58 1.59 -0.81
N GLY A 176 -25.08 2.73 -0.33
CA GLY A 176 -24.44 3.75 -1.18
C GLY A 176 -23.24 3.22 -1.95
N TYR A 177 -22.41 2.38 -1.34
CA TYR A 177 -21.27 1.73 -1.98
C TYR A 177 -21.69 0.78 -3.11
N ILE A 178 -22.74 -0.04 -2.90
CA ILE A 178 -23.28 -0.91 -3.95
C ILE A 178 -23.83 -0.07 -5.11
N LEU A 179 -24.59 1.00 -4.81
CA LEU A 179 -25.14 1.89 -5.83
C LEU A 179 -24.03 2.59 -6.64
N PHE A 180 -22.93 2.99 -5.98
CA PHE A 180 -21.74 3.54 -6.62
C PHE A 180 -21.10 2.52 -7.59
N ARG A 181 -20.91 1.27 -7.16
CA ARG A 181 -20.39 0.20 -8.02
C ARG A 181 -21.31 -0.09 -9.21
N SER A 182 -22.63 0.08 -9.04
CA SER A 182 -23.62 -0.04 -10.11
C SER A 182 -23.81 1.23 -10.94
N LYS A 183 -22.93 2.24 -10.81
CA LYS A 183 -22.97 3.53 -11.53
C LYS A 183 -24.25 4.35 -11.36
N ARG A 184 -25.03 4.08 -10.29
CA ARG A 184 -26.18 4.89 -9.88
C ARG A 184 -25.73 6.02 -8.96
N LEU A 185 -24.97 6.97 -9.53
CA LEU A 185 -24.22 7.96 -8.75
C LEU A 185 -25.10 8.89 -7.89
N ASN A 186 -26.28 9.30 -8.39
CA ASN A 186 -27.19 10.17 -7.63
C ASN A 186 -27.78 9.46 -6.42
N ASP A 187 -28.25 8.23 -6.58
CA ASP A 187 -28.80 7.43 -5.47
C ASP A 187 -27.70 7.10 -4.45
N ALA A 188 -26.51 6.76 -4.93
CA ALA A 188 -25.34 6.51 -4.09
C ALA A 188 -24.99 7.75 -3.25
N LYS A 189 -24.98 8.94 -3.87
CA LYS A 189 -24.72 10.21 -3.18
C LYS A 189 -25.68 10.41 -2.01
N VAL A 190 -27.00 10.25 -2.24
CA VAL A 190 -28.02 10.43 -1.20
C VAL A 190 -27.81 9.45 -0.03
N SER A 191 -27.54 8.18 -0.33
CA SER A 191 -27.26 7.18 0.71
C SER A 191 -25.99 7.50 1.51
N LEU A 192 -24.91 7.91 0.86
CA LEU A 192 -23.65 8.25 1.54
C LEU A 192 -23.76 9.53 2.36
N GLU A 193 -24.44 10.56 1.86
CA GLU A 193 -24.74 11.78 2.63
C GLU A 193 -25.57 11.47 3.87
N THR A 194 -26.52 10.53 3.75
CA THR A 194 -27.35 10.07 4.88
C THR A 194 -26.52 9.28 5.90
N ALA A 195 -25.61 8.43 5.45
CA ALA A 195 -24.66 7.74 6.33
C ALA A 195 -23.83 8.73 7.16
N ILE A 196 -23.27 9.77 6.51
CA ILE A 196 -22.47 10.81 7.16
C ILE A 196 -23.31 11.69 8.10
N ARG A 197 -24.59 11.86 7.81
CA ARG A 197 -25.53 12.60 8.68
C ARG A 197 -25.77 11.87 9.99
N TYR A 198 -25.97 10.55 9.94
CA TYR A 198 -26.21 9.74 11.14
C TYR A 198 -24.94 9.41 11.91
N ASP A 199 -23.81 9.23 11.22
CA ASP A 199 -22.51 9.13 11.86
C ASP A 199 -21.49 10.00 11.12
N SER A 200 -21.10 11.08 11.81
CA SER A 200 -20.14 12.03 11.30
C SER A 200 -18.73 11.43 11.12
N SER A 201 -18.44 10.31 11.78
CA SER A 201 -17.17 9.58 11.75
C SER A 201 -17.12 8.45 10.72
N ASN A 202 -18.16 8.30 9.88
CA ASN A 202 -18.16 7.37 8.76
C ASN A 202 -17.27 7.88 7.62
N TYR A 203 -15.96 7.71 7.78
CA TYR A 203 -14.94 8.20 6.86
C TYR A 203 -14.93 7.43 5.54
N GLN A 204 -15.32 6.15 5.56
CA GLN A 204 -15.58 5.35 4.38
C GLN A 204 -16.63 6.02 3.48
N ALA A 205 -17.77 6.40 4.05
CA ALA A 205 -18.81 7.11 3.31
C ALA A 205 -18.31 8.44 2.75
N SER A 206 -17.51 9.18 3.52
CA SER A 206 -16.89 10.43 3.07
C SER A 206 -15.94 10.22 1.88
N TYR A 207 -15.13 9.16 1.90
CA TYR A 207 -14.23 8.84 0.79
C TYR A 207 -14.99 8.52 -0.50
N TYR A 208 -16.00 7.63 -0.44
CA TYR A 208 -16.78 7.28 -1.62
C TYR A 208 -17.66 8.44 -2.10
N LEU A 209 -18.14 9.31 -1.21
CA LEU A 209 -18.81 10.55 -1.59
C LEU A 209 -17.87 11.47 -2.36
N GLY A 210 -16.60 11.57 -1.94
CA GLY A 210 -15.56 12.29 -2.68
C GLY A 210 -15.31 11.70 -4.07
N LYS A 211 -15.28 10.36 -4.20
CA LYS A 211 -15.18 9.69 -5.51
C LYS A 211 -16.38 9.99 -6.41
N ILE A 212 -17.59 10.02 -5.87
CA ILE A 212 -18.80 10.40 -6.62
C ILE A 212 -18.70 11.84 -7.12
N PHE A 213 -18.35 12.79 -6.25
CA PHE A 213 -18.18 14.18 -6.65
C PHE A 213 -17.09 14.33 -7.72
N GLN A 214 -15.99 13.58 -7.61
CA GLN A 214 -14.94 13.55 -8.64
C GLN A 214 -15.47 13.03 -9.99
N GLU A 215 -16.27 11.96 -10.01
CA GLU A 215 -16.92 11.45 -11.24
C GLU A 215 -17.92 12.47 -11.82
N MET A 216 -18.63 13.20 -10.97
CA MET A 216 -19.52 14.30 -11.35
C MET A 216 -18.79 15.60 -11.74
N LYS A 217 -17.45 15.63 -11.67
CA LYS A 217 -16.59 16.81 -11.89
C LYS A 217 -16.83 17.96 -10.89
N ASP A 218 -17.51 17.71 -9.78
CA ASP A 218 -17.57 18.63 -8.64
C ASP A 218 -16.30 18.47 -7.79
N TYR A 219 -15.21 19.05 -8.27
CA TYR A 219 -13.91 18.89 -7.61
C TYR A 219 -13.84 19.57 -6.24
N GLN A 220 -14.61 20.64 -6.02
CA GLN A 220 -14.66 21.31 -4.71
C GLN A 220 -15.40 20.46 -3.67
N GLY A 221 -16.53 19.85 -4.05
CA GLY A 221 -17.25 18.88 -3.21
C GLY A 221 -16.40 17.64 -2.92
N ALA A 222 -15.63 17.18 -3.92
CA ALA A 222 -14.72 16.06 -3.78
C ALA A 222 -13.61 16.34 -2.75
N LEU A 223 -12.94 17.50 -2.85
CA LEU A 223 -11.87 17.90 -1.93
C LEU A 223 -12.33 17.95 -0.47
N LYS A 224 -13.49 18.55 -0.19
CA LYS A 224 -14.07 18.59 1.17
C LYS A 224 -14.36 17.19 1.72
N SER A 225 -14.86 16.31 0.87
CA SER A 225 -15.19 14.94 1.25
C SER A 225 -13.92 14.11 1.51
N PHE A 226 -12.87 14.28 0.70
CA PHE A 226 -11.57 13.65 0.91
C PHE A 226 -10.86 14.19 2.15
N GLU A 227 -10.91 15.49 2.42
CA GLU A 227 -10.37 16.09 3.65
C GLU A 227 -10.97 15.43 4.90
N ARG A 228 -12.30 15.22 4.90
CA ARG A 228 -12.96 14.50 5.99
C ARG A 228 -12.49 13.05 6.11
N ALA A 229 -12.39 12.34 4.99
CA ALA A 229 -11.94 10.96 4.95
C ALA A 229 -10.48 10.76 5.43
N GLN A 230 -9.63 11.79 5.35
CA GLN A 230 -8.24 11.72 5.80
C GLN A 230 -8.05 11.49 7.30
N LYS A 231 -9.10 11.74 8.10
CA LYS A 231 -9.08 11.49 9.54
C LYS A 231 -8.91 10.00 9.86
N ASP A 232 -9.38 9.12 8.98
CA ASP A 232 -9.15 7.68 9.06
C ASP A 232 -7.77 7.29 8.48
N PRO A 233 -6.88 6.64 9.25
CA PRO A 233 -5.62 6.13 8.74
C PRO A 233 -5.74 5.23 7.50
N GLU A 234 -6.82 4.44 7.37
CA GLU A 234 -7.03 3.55 6.23
C GLU A 234 -7.28 4.33 4.93
N PHE A 235 -7.98 5.46 5.03
CA PHE A 235 -8.35 6.28 3.87
C PHE A 235 -7.44 7.48 3.66
N ARG A 236 -6.55 7.79 4.59
CA ARG A 236 -5.68 8.98 4.55
C ARG A 236 -4.90 9.10 3.24
N THR A 237 -4.05 8.13 2.94
CA THR A 237 -3.21 8.18 1.74
C THR A 237 -4.06 8.15 0.46
N LYS A 238 -5.09 7.30 0.41
CA LYS A 238 -6.01 7.21 -0.74
C LYS A 238 -6.74 8.53 -1.02
N SER A 239 -7.13 9.23 0.05
CA SER A 239 -7.82 10.52 -0.03
C SER A 239 -6.88 11.63 -0.50
N ILE A 240 -5.63 11.67 0.00
CA ILE A 240 -4.59 12.62 -0.46
C ILE A 240 -4.30 12.44 -1.96
N VAL A 241 -4.08 11.20 -2.41
CA VAL A 241 -3.90 10.90 -3.84
C VAL A 241 -5.11 11.33 -4.66
N SER A 242 -6.33 11.07 -4.17
CA SER A 242 -7.56 11.48 -4.84
C SER A 242 -7.74 13.00 -4.90
N SER A 243 -7.32 13.72 -3.86
CA SER A 243 -7.24 15.20 -3.88
C SER A 243 -6.26 15.70 -4.93
N GLY A 244 -5.08 15.08 -5.03
CA GLY A 244 -4.10 15.36 -6.09
C GLY A 244 -4.70 15.20 -7.49
N HIS A 245 -5.46 14.13 -7.73
CA HIS A 245 -6.20 13.95 -8.99
C HIS A 245 -7.23 15.05 -9.25
N CYS A 246 -7.94 15.52 -8.23
CA CYS A 246 -8.89 16.63 -8.37
C CYS A 246 -8.18 17.91 -8.80
N TYR A 247 -7.07 18.27 -8.15
CA TYR A 247 -6.26 19.43 -8.54
C TYR A 247 -5.67 19.29 -9.95
N LEU A 248 -5.23 18.10 -10.33
CA LEU A 248 -4.76 17.81 -11.69
C LEU A 248 -5.86 18.05 -12.73
N ALA A 249 -7.08 17.57 -12.46
CA ALA A 249 -8.23 17.78 -13.34
C ALA A 249 -8.62 19.25 -13.46
N MET A 250 -8.43 20.03 -12.38
CA MET A 250 -8.56 21.49 -12.38
C MET A 250 -7.36 22.24 -12.99
N LYS A 251 -6.35 21.51 -13.51
CA LYS A 251 -5.08 22.05 -14.02
C LYS A 251 -4.30 22.88 -12.99
N ASN A 252 -4.57 22.71 -11.71
CA ASN A 252 -3.80 23.33 -10.63
C ASN A 252 -2.59 22.44 -10.32
N TYR A 253 -1.59 22.49 -11.20
CA TYR A 253 -0.41 21.61 -11.13
C TYR A 253 0.41 21.80 -9.85
N SER A 254 0.44 23.01 -9.28
CA SER A 254 1.18 23.28 -8.03
C SER A 254 0.55 22.59 -6.83
N GLN A 255 -0.77 22.70 -6.67
CA GLN A 255 -1.47 22.01 -5.57
C GLN A 255 -1.51 20.49 -5.78
N ALA A 256 -1.67 20.04 -7.03
CA ALA A 256 -1.61 18.62 -7.35
C ALA A 256 -0.25 18.01 -6.98
N ALA A 257 0.85 18.66 -7.37
CA ALA A 257 2.21 18.23 -7.00
C ALA A 257 2.37 18.12 -5.48
N SER A 258 1.95 19.15 -4.73
CA SER A 258 2.04 19.15 -3.27
C SER A 258 1.26 18.00 -2.62
N GLU A 259 0.06 17.68 -3.12
CA GLU A 259 -0.72 16.54 -2.63
C GLU A 259 -0.04 15.20 -2.94
N PHE A 260 0.52 15.02 -4.14
CA PHE A 260 1.24 13.78 -4.48
C PHE A 260 2.53 13.62 -3.68
N GLU A 261 3.31 14.70 -3.49
CA GLU A 261 4.48 14.71 -2.61
C GLU A 261 4.11 14.30 -1.18
N ARG A 262 3.00 14.84 -0.67
CA ARG A 262 2.46 14.46 0.66
C ARG A 262 2.05 13.00 0.71
N ALA A 263 1.41 12.46 -0.33
CA ALA A 263 1.06 11.03 -0.38
C ALA A 263 2.31 10.14 -0.36
N ILE A 264 3.36 10.52 -1.10
CA ILE A 264 4.63 9.80 -1.17
C ILE A 264 5.36 9.84 0.17
N SER A 265 5.45 11.00 0.83
CA SER A 265 6.15 11.14 2.11
C SER A 265 5.49 10.38 3.26
N MET A 266 4.18 10.13 3.15
CA MET A 266 3.40 9.37 4.14
C MET A 266 3.34 7.86 3.83
N ALA A 267 3.91 7.43 2.71
CA ALA A 267 3.88 6.03 2.30
C ALA A 267 4.71 5.17 3.25
N LYS A 268 4.13 4.07 3.74
CA LYS A 268 4.89 3.01 4.43
C LYS A 268 5.63 2.10 3.45
N ASP A 269 5.08 1.96 2.24
CA ASP A 269 5.62 1.14 1.16
C ASP A 269 5.69 1.98 -0.12
N GLU A 270 6.90 2.41 -0.45
CA GLU A 270 7.18 3.19 -1.66
C GLU A 270 7.02 2.40 -2.96
N THR A 271 6.94 1.06 -2.88
CA THR A 271 6.81 0.17 -4.04
C THR A 271 5.36 -0.16 -4.37
N SER A 272 4.43 0.21 -3.49
CA SER A 272 3.00 0.01 -3.71
C SER A 272 2.51 0.70 -4.99
N ASN A 273 1.59 0.06 -5.71
CA ASN A 273 1.05 0.60 -6.97
C ASN A 273 0.50 2.03 -6.79
N ASP A 274 -0.22 2.30 -5.70
CA ASP A 274 -0.79 3.63 -5.42
C ASP A 274 0.29 4.72 -5.39
N ILE A 275 1.46 4.42 -4.81
CA ILE A 275 2.58 5.35 -4.73
C ILE A 275 3.31 5.49 -6.06
N LEU A 276 3.43 4.40 -6.84
CA LEU A 276 3.93 4.49 -8.23
C LEU A 276 3.05 5.40 -9.09
N TYR A 277 1.72 5.30 -8.96
CA TYR A 277 0.78 6.22 -9.61
C TYR A 277 0.94 7.65 -9.10
N ALA A 278 1.07 7.88 -7.79
CA ALA A 278 1.31 9.21 -7.24
C ALA A 278 2.61 9.85 -7.78
N ARG A 279 3.72 9.09 -7.84
CA ARG A 279 4.97 9.54 -8.47
C ARG A 279 4.78 9.89 -9.94
N TYR A 280 4.06 9.05 -10.67
CA TYR A 280 3.80 9.28 -12.09
C TYR A 280 3.03 10.58 -12.34
N PHE A 281 1.97 10.80 -11.56
CA PHE A 281 1.19 12.04 -11.67
C PHE A 281 1.96 13.27 -11.16
N LEU A 282 2.83 13.10 -10.16
CA LEU A 282 3.77 14.14 -9.74
C LEU A 282 4.72 14.52 -10.88
N SER A 283 5.32 13.54 -11.58
CA SER A 283 6.16 13.80 -12.76
C SER A 283 5.40 14.58 -13.83
N MET A 284 4.15 14.23 -14.10
CA MET A 284 3.32 14.98 -15.05
C MET A 284 3.06 16.42 -14.59
N CYS A 285 2.88 16.65 -13.28
CA CYS A 285 2.74 18.00 -12.74
C CYS A 285 4.03 18.81 -12.95
N TYR A 286 5.19 18.21 -12.68
CA TYR A 286 6.50 18.83 -12.92
C TYR A 286 6.74 19.12 -14.40
N GLU A 287 6.44 18.18 -15.30
CA GLU A 287 6.48 18.37 -16.76
C GLU A 287 5.64 19.58 -17.20
N LYS A 288 4.40 19.71 -16.68
CA LYS A 288 3.54 20.86 -16.98
C LYS A 288 4.03 22.18 -16.38
N LYS A 289 4.75 22.12 -15.26
CA LYS A 289 5.43 23.27 -14.64
C LYS A 289 6.78 23.60 -15.29
N ARG A 290 7.23 22.82 -16.30
CA ARG A 290 8.56 22.90 -16.93
C ARG A 290 9.72 22.58 -16.00
N ASP A 291 9.44 21.88 -14.90
CA ASP A 291 10.46 21.29 -14.04
C ASP A 291 10.81 19.90 -14.57
N VAL A 292 11.66 19.86 -15.60
CA VAL A 292 12.02 18.61 -16.28
C VAL A 292 12.86 17.73 -15.37
N ASP A 293 13.77 18.31 -14.59
CA ASP A 293 14.63 17.56 -13.66
C ASP A 293 13.80 16.85 -12.59
N GLY A 294 12.85 17.55 -11.97
CA GLY A 294 11.93 16.95 -11.00
C GLY A 294 11.09 15.83 -11.64
N ALA A 295 10.64 16.00 -12.88
CA ALA A 295 9.88 14.97 -13.60
C ALA A 295 10.71 13.70 -13.82
N ILE A 296 11.95 13.86 -14.32
CA ILE A 296 12.90 12.76 -14.56
C ILE A 296 13.24 12.04 -13.26
N GLU A 297 13.51 12.76 -12.17
CA GLU A 297 13.86 12.14 -10.88
C GLU A 297 12.77 11.17 -10.42
N GLN A 298 11.50 11.58 -10.52
CA GLN A 298 10.38 10.73 -10.13
C GLN A 298 10.19 9.55 -11.10
N TRP A 299 10.38 9.75 -12.41
CA TRP A 299 10.37 8.66 -13.39
C TRP A 299 11.49 7.64 -13.17
N GLU A 300 12.71 8.08 -12.85
CA GLU A 300 13.84 7.19 -12.51
C GLU A 300 13.50 6.32 -11.29
N LYS A 301 12.88 6.90 -10.26
CA LYS A 301 12.42 6.16 -9.08
C LYS A 301 11.37 5.10 -9.44
N ILE A 302 10.42 5.44 -10.32
CA ILE A 302 9.43 4.47 -10.79
C ILE A 302 10.12 3.35 -11.58
N TYR A 303 10.96 3.69 -12.55
CA TYR A 303 11.64 2.73 -13.42
C TYR A 303 12.53 1.75 -12.64
N LYS A 304 13.21 2.24 -11.59
CA LYS A 304 14.02 1.39 -10.71
C LYS A 304 13.19 0.31 -10.00
N THR A 305 11.96 0.63 -9.60
CA THR A 305 11.06 -0.32 -8.92
C THR A 305 10.31 -1.19 -9.90
N LYS A 306 9.79 -0.58 -10.98
CA LYS A 306 8.96 -1.23 -11.99
C LYS A 306 9.26 -0.66 -13.39
N PRO A 307 10.19 -1.29 -14.14
CA PRO A 307 10.61 -0.80 -15.46
C PRO A 307 9.51 -0.72 -16.52
N ASP A 308 8.49 -1.59 -16.41
CA ASP A 308 7.35 -1.69 -17.33
C ASP A 308 6.14 -0.83 -16.91
N PHE A 309 6.33 0.12 -16.00
CA PHE A 309 5.24 0.97 -15.53
C PHE A 309 4.87 2.04 -16.57
N LYS A 310 3.75 1.83 -17.27
CA LYS A 310 3.19 2.77 -18.26
C LYS A 310 4.23 3.16 -19.32
N ASP A 311 4.28 4.45 -19.69
CA ASP A 311 5.18 5.10 -20.64
C ASP A 311 6.45 5.66 -19.97
N VAL A 312 6.79 5.26 -18.74
CA VAL A 312 7.93 5.83 -18.00
C VAL A 312 9.26 5.62 -18.71
N ALA A 313 9.49 4.45 -19.30
CA ALA A 313 10.71 4.17 -20.05
C ALA A 313 10.85 5.11 -21.27
N GLU A 314 9.76 5.29 -22.02
CA GLU A 314 9.71 6.19 -23.18
C GLU A 314 9.93 7.65 -22.76
N LYS A 315 9.28 8.09 -21.68
CA LYS A 315 9.47 9.42 -21.09
C LYS A 315 10.92 9.67 -20.69
N LEU A 316 11.57 8.70 -20.05
CA LEU A 316 12.98 8.82 -19.69
C LEU A 316 13.87 8.94 -20.93
N THR A 317 13.64 8.16 -21.99
CA THR A 317 14.39 8.30 -23.24
C THR A 317 14.17 9.67 -23.89
N GLN A 318 12.91 10.11 -23.99
CA GLN A 318 12.56 11.40 -24.60
C GLN A 318 13.24 12.59 -23.90
N TYR A 319 13.24 12.60 -22.56
CA TYR A 319 13.77 13.72 -21.78
C TYR A 319 15.27 13.59 -21.47
N GLN A 320 15.86 12.40 -21.66
CA GLN A 320 17.29 12.20 -21.51
C GLN A 320 18.10 13.04 -22.51
N ASP A 321 17.60 13.19 -23.74
CA ASP A 321 18.27 13.98 -24.79
C ASP A 321 18.21 15.49 -24.47
N LEU A 322 17.06 15.97 -23.98
CA LEU A 322 16.88 17.37 -23.57
C LEU A 322 17.85 17.76 -22.44
N ARG A 323 18.00 16.88 -21.45
CA ARG A 323 18.91 17.08 -20.32
C ARG A 323 20.38 17.09 -20.75
N THR A 324 20.75 16.32 -21.76
CA THR A 324 22.12 16.34 -22.31
C THR A 324 22.45 17.63 -23.06
N ASP A 325 21.45 18.27 -23.67
CA ASP A 325 21.63 19.54 -24.36
C ASP A 325 21.77 20.71 -23.37
N ASP A 326 21.03 20.70 -22.26
CA ASP A 326 21.12 21.75 -21.23
C ASP A 326 22.48 21.76 -20.53
N TYR A 327 23.05 20.60 -20.15
CA TYR A 327 24.39 20.58 -19.55
C TYR A 327 25.49 21.06 -20.49
N LEU A 328 25.38 20.74 -21.79
CA LEU A 328 26.32 21.23 -22.77
C LEU A 328 26.15 22.74 -22.99
N LYS A 329 24.91 23.24 -22.99
CA LYS A 329 24.61 24.66 -23.06
C LYS A 329 25.23 25.39 -21.86
N ASP A 330 25.00 24.91 -20.64
CA ASP A 330 25.59 25.48 -19.43
C ASP A 330 27.13 25.50 -19.51
N TYR A 331 27.74 24.41 -19.95
CA TYR A 331 29.20 24.35 -20.19
C TYR A 331 29.68 25.42 -21.19
N LEU A 332 28.92 25.67 -22.26
CA LEU A 332 29.27 26.64 -23.29
C LEU A 332 29.03 28.09 -22.84
N THR A 333 27.97 28.35 -22.06
CA THR A 333 27.56 29.71 -21.65
C THR A 333 28.04 30.11 -20.26
N ALA A 334 28.64 29.19 -19.49
CA ALA A 334 29.16 29.43 -18.15
C ALA A 334 30.13 30.62 -18.09
N SER A 335 30.10 31.34 -16.97
CA SER A 335 31.16 32.31 -16.64
C SER A 335 32.51 31.60 -16.53
N ALA A 336 33.62 32.36 -16.56
CA ALA A 336 34.95 31.76 -16.47
C ALA A 336 35.20 31.00 -15.14
N ALA A 337 34.53 31.40 -14.05
CA ALA A 337 34.62 30.71 -12.76
C ALA A 337 33.85 29.38 -12.78
N GLU A 338 32.57 29.44 -13.19
CA GLU A 338 31.72 28.25 -13.30
C GLU A 338 32.29 27.22 -14.29
N PHE A 339 32.86 27.69 -15.41
CA PHE A 339 33.52 26.83 -16.38
C PHE A 339 34.68 26.04 -15.75
N ASN A 340 35.49 26.69 -14.90
CA ASN A 340 36.57 26.00 -14.18
C ASN A 340 36.01 24.93 -13.25
N ASP A 341 34.97 25.24 -12.48
CA ASP A 341 34.36 24.30 -11.54
C ASP A 341 33.77 23.07 -12.24
N ILE A 342 33.17 23.27 -13.42
CA ILE A 342 32.68 22.18 -14.28
C ILE A 342 33.86 21.30 -14.73
N CYS A 343 34.94 21.88 -15.25
CA CYS A 343 36.12 21.14 -15.69
C CYS A 343 36.81 20.37 -14.54
N LEU A 344 36.86 20.96 -13.34
CA LEU A 344 37.37 20.30 -12.13
C LEU A 344 36.51 19.08 -11.75
N SER A 345 35.19 19.23 -11.83
CA SER A 345 34.24 18.15 -11.57
C SER A 345 34.40 17.01 -12.57
N ILE A 346 34.58 17.33 -13.85
CA ILE A 346 34.88 16.33 -14.90
C ILE A 346 36.20 15.60 -14.58
N ALA A 347 37.27 16.32 -14.25
CA ALA A 347 38.55 15.72 -13.90
C ALA A 347 38.43 14.74 -12.70
N LYS A 348 37.62 15.09 -11.69
CA LYS A 348 37.33 14.22 -10.55
C LYS A 348 36.65 12.91 -10.97
N ILE A 349 35.71 12.95 -11.91
CA ILE A 349 35.03 11.75 -12.44
C ILE A 349 35.94 10.87 -13.28
N MET A 350 36.89 11.49 -13.96
CA MET A 350 37.97 10.78 -14.64
C MET A 350 38.97 10.15 -13.65
N ASN A 351 38.69 10.22 -12.34
CA ASN A 351 39.53 9.73 -11.25
C ASN A 351 40.91 10.43 -11.23
N LEU A 352 40.94 11.71 -11.59
CA LEU A 352 42.13 12.54 -11.60
C LEU A 352 42.09 13.54 -10.43
N SER A 353 43.26 13.83 -9.89
CA SER A 353 43.46 14.87 -8.87
C SER A 353 44.24 16.04 -9.49
N VAL A 354 43.63 17.21 -9.45
CA VAL A 354 44.15 18.42 -10.09
C VAL A 354 45.35 18.96 -9.30
N GLN A 355 46.42 19.29 -10.02
CA GLN A 355 47.66 19.85 -9.48
C GLN A 355 47.82 21.32 -9.88
N ASP A 356 47.52 21.64 -11.13
CA ASP A 356 47.68 22.99 -11.67
C ASP A 356 46.65 23.29 -12.77
N ILE A 357 46.31 24.57 -12.92
CA ILE A 357 45.31 25.07 -13.88
C ILE A 357 45.87 26.31 -14.56
N SER A 358 45.89 26.30 -15.90
CA SER A 358 46.28 27.46 -16.70
C SER A 358 45.18 27.84 -17.70
N LYS A 359 44.99 29.14 -17.91
CA LYS A 359 43.99 29.67 -18.85
C LYS A 359 44.54 29.63 -20.27
N ILE A 360 43.66 29.35 -21.22
CA ILE A 360 43.92 29.43 -22.66
C ILE A 360 42.79 30.22 -23.32
N ASN A 361 42.99 30.63 -24.57
CA ASN A 361 41.91 31.24 -25.32
C ASN A 361 40.74 30.24 -25.47
N GLY A 362 39.55 30.64 -25.03
CA GLY A 362 38.35 29.81 -25.13
C GLY A 362 38.38 28.51 -24.32
N GLY A 363 39.17 28.43 -23.24
CA GLY A 363 39.28 27.19 -22.45
C GLY A 363 40.23 27.22 -21.26
N ILE A 364 40.56 26.04 -20.72
CA ILE A 364 41.61 25.85 -19.71
C ILE A 364 42.44 24.59 -19.97
N LYS A 365 43.67 24.60 -19.47
CA LYS A 365 44.53 23.42 -19.33
C LYS A 365 44.59 23.03 -17.86
N ILE A 366 44.54 21.73 -17.58
CA ILE A 366 44.65 21.18 -16.24
C ILE A 366 45.75 20.12 -16.25
N ILE A 367 46.72 20.25 -15.33
CA ILE A 367 47.66 19.17 -15.03
C ILE A 367 47.06 18.38 -13.88
N ALA A 368 46.83 17.08 -14.09
CA ALA A 368 46.22 16.22 -13.08
C ALA A 368 46.92 14.86 -13.01
N VAL A 369 46.84 14.20 -11.85
CA VAL A 369 47.43 12.86 -11.63
C VAL A 369 46.36 11.87 -11.22
N GLU A 370 46.47 10.62 -11.69
CA GLU A 370 45.54 9.53 -11.34
C GLU A 370 45.48 9.31 -9.81
N GLN A 371 44.26 9.23 -9.28
CA GLN A 371 44.03 8.89 -7.89
C GLN A 371 44.23 7.38 -7.68
N ALA A 372 45.12 7.01 -6.75
CA ALA A 372 45.38 5.62 -6.43
C ALA A 372 44.14 4.96 -5.80
N LYS A 373 43.81 3.75 -6.25
CA LYS A 373 42.81 2.90 -5.56
C LYS A 373 43.38 2.51 -4.19
N LYS A 374 42.53 2.49 -3.16
CA LYS A 374 42.88 2.24 -1.74
C LYS A 374 43.72 0.97 -1.46
N GLN A 375 43.90 0.06 -2.42
CA GLN A 375 44.65 -1.18 -2.27
C GLN A 375 46.08 -1.19 -2.89
N ASP A 376 46.47 -0.19 -3.68
CA ASP A 376 47.77 -0.17 -4.36
C ASP A 376 48.77 0.76 -3.66
N TRP A 377 49.28 0.32 -2.51
CA TRP A 377 50.36 1.01 -1.78
C TRP A 377 51.68 0.27 -2.01
N ARG A 378 52.42 0.68 -3.05
CA ARG A 378 53.90 0.66 -3.12
C ARG A 378 54.35 1.20 -4.49
N ASN A 379 54.74 2.48 -4.51
CA ASN A 379 55.61 3.10 -5.51
C ASN A 379 55.21 2.98 -6.99
N LEU A 380 53.92 3.05 -7.35
CA LEU A 380 53.58 3.46 -8.72
C LEU A 380 53.86 4.96 -8.87
N LYS A 381 54.81 5.31 -9.74
CA LYS A 381 55.06 6.70 -10.14
C LYS A 381 53.77 7.25 -10.74
N LYS A 382 53.11 8.18 -10.04
CA LYS A 382 51.90 8.85 -10.53
C LYS A 382 52.25 9.61 -11.79
N MET A 383 51.73 9.18 -12.93
CA MET A 383 52.02 9.80 -14.22
C MET A 383 51.08 11.00 -14.40
N PRO A 384 51.60 12.23 -14.57
CA PRO A 384 50.76 13.38 -14.85
C PRO A 384 50.10 13.23 -16.22
N GLN A 385 48.87 13.74 -16.31
CA GLN A 385 48.12 13.89 -17.54
C GLN A 385 47.79 15.36 -17.76
N LEU A 386 47.85 15.80 -19.01
CA LEU A 386 47.42 17.13 -19.41
C LEU A 386 46.00 17.05 -19.97
N LEU A 387 45.04 17.70 -19.31
CA LEU A 387 43.69 17.87 -19.83
C LEU A 387 43.59 19.24 -20.49
N TYR A 388 43.03 19.30 -21.69
CA TYR A 388 42.78 20.53 -22.41
C TYR A 388 41.28 20.67 -22.66
N PHE A 389 40.62 21.58 -21.96
CA PHE A 389 39.19 21.84 -22.14
C PHE A 389 39.00 23.04 -23.06
N SER A 390 38.44 22.80 -24.24
CA SER A 390 38.04 23.83 -25.19
C SER A 390 36.52 23.98 -25.24
N ARG A 391 36.05 25.22 -25.22
CA ARG A 391 34.65 25.60 -25.47
C ARG A 391 34.48 26.46 -26.73
N ILE A 392 35.47 26.43 -27.63
CA ILE A 392 35.40 27.16 -28.91
C ILE A 392 34.51 26.36 -29.88
N PRO A 393 33.50 26.99 -30.51
CA PRO A 393 32.52 26.32 -31.38
C PRO A 393 33.08 25.91 -32.76
N GLU A 394 34.33 26.26 -33.05
CA GLU A 394 35.00 25.93 -34.29
C GLU A 394 35.45 24.47 -34.30
N ASN A 395 35.41 23.86 -35.49
CA ASN A 395 36.00 22.56 -35.71
C ASN A 395 37.49 22.58 -35.32
N ILE A 396 37.93 21.56 -34.58
CA ILE A 396 39.32 21.46 -34.13
C ILE A 396 40.14 20.83 -35.26
N ASP A 397 41.08 21.61 -35.79
CA ASP A 397 42.01 21.19 -36.83
C ASP A 397 43.29 20.54 -36.26
N MET A 398 44.09 19.98 -37.18
CA MET A 398 45.33 19.29 -36.82
C MET A 398 46.34 20.24 -36.16
N GLU A 399 46.31 21.54 -36.49
CA GLU A 399 47.24 22.52 -35.91
C GLU A 399 46.98 22.72 -34.42
N LYS A 400 45.71 22.84 -34.01
CA LYS A 400 45.33 22.92 -32.59
C LYS A 400 45.74 21.66 -31.82
N VAL A 401 45.53 20.46 -32.38
CA VAL A 401 45.94 19.20 -31.72
C VAL A 401 47.47 19.04 -31.69
N ARG A 402 48.17 19.50 -32.72
CA ARG A 402 49.63 19.53 -32.76
C ARG A 402 50.21 20.49 -31.72
N GLY A 403 49.60 21.67 -31.55
CA GLY A 403 49.96 22.63 -30.51
C GLY A 403 49.82 22.01 -29.11
N PHE A 404 48.69 21.34 -28.86
CA PHE A 404 48.48 20.57 -27.63
C PHE A 404 49.56 19.50 -27.39
N HIS A 405 49.95 18.76 -28.43
CA HIS A 405 51.03 17.78 -28.33
C HIS A 405 52.38 18.41 -28.01
N GLU A 406 52.65 19.62 -28.52
CA GLU A 406 53.88 20.34 -28.22
C GLU A 406 53.89 20.85 -26.78
N ASP A 407 52.76 21.34 -26.27
CA ASP A 407 52.59 21.69 -24.85
C ASP A 407 52.91 20.49 -23.95
N MET A 408 52.42 19.29 -24.30
CA MET A 408 52.72 18.07 -23.56
C MET A 408 54.23 17.81 -23.48
N LYS A 409 54.96 17.95 -24.60
CA LYS A 409 56.42 17.76 -24.61
C LYS A 409 57.15 18.79 -23.75
N GLN A 410 56.77 20.06 -23.85
CA GLN A 410 57.39 21.14 -23.06
C GLN A 410 57.21 20.91 -21.56
N LEU A 411 56.05 20.36 -21.15
CA LEU A 411 55.75 20.02 -19.77
C LEU A 411 56.31 18.66 -19.33
N GLY A 412 56.93 17.89 -20.23
CA GLY A 412 57.40 16.52 -19.94
C GLY A 412 56.27 15.54 -19.63
N ILE A 413 55.05 15.80 -20.10
CA ILE A 413 53.85 15.00 -19.86
C ILE A 413 53.64 14.04 -21.03
N THR A 414 53.51 12.74 -20.74
CA THR A 414 53.41 11.70 -21.78
C THR A 414 51.99 11.33 -22.17
N ARG A 415 50.96 11.77 -21.45
CA ARG A 415 49.55 11.49 -21.75
C ARG A 415 48.72 12.76 -21.74
N GLY A 416 47.92 12.95 -22.78
CA GLY A 416 47.06 14.12 -22.91
C GLY A 416 45.63 13.75 -23.29
N GLN A 417 44.67 14.51 -22.81
CA GLN A 417 43.28 14.42 -23.25
C GLN A 417 42.83 15.80 -23.75
N PHE A 418 42.41 15.86 -25.01
CA PHE A 418 41.85 17.06 -25.60
C PHE A 418 40.33 16.94 -25.57
N ILE A 419 39.69 17.72 -24.71
CA ILE A 419 38.25 17.74 -24.50
C ILE A 419 37.65 18.95 -25.22
N SER A 420 36.72 18.68 -26.15
CA SER A 420 36.09 19.72 -26.96
C SER A 420 34.59 19.52 -27.05
N SER A 421 33.87 20.66 -27.09
CA SER A 421 32.44 20.72 -27.44
C SER A 421 32.20 20.67 -28.95
N SER A 422 33.26 20.75 -29.75
CA SER A 422 33.25 20.75 -31.22
C SER A 422 33.79 19.44 -31.78
N SER A 423 33.54 19.19 -33.06
CA SER A 423 34.13 18.05 -33.78
C SER A 423 35.64 18.22 -33.94
N PHE A 424 36.31 17.10 -34.19
CA PHE A 424 37.71 17.06 -34.64
C PHE A 424 37.73 16.75 -36.13
N SER A 425 38.61 17.42 -36.88
CA SER A 425 38.84 17.08 -38.29
C SER A 425 39.39 15.65 -38.42
N ARG A 426 39.17 15.01 -39.58
CA ARG A 426 39.76 13.69 -39.86
C ARG A 426 41.27 13.66 -39.68
N SER A 427 41.97 14.71 -40.13
CA SER A 427 43.41 14.88 -39.96
C SER A 427 43.83 14.99 -38.48
N SER A 428 43.00 15.58 -37.62
CA SER A 428 43.24 15.63 -36.18
C SER A 428 43.14 14.26 -35.53
N ILE A 429 42.14 13.47 -35.94
CA ILE A 429 41.94 12.10 -35.46
C ILE A 429 43.12 11.22 -35.87
N GLU A 430 43.48 11.22 -37.16
CA GLU A 430 44.64 10.48 -37.68
C GLU A 430 45.96 10.90 -36.99
N PHE A 431 46.11 12.18 -36.66
CA PHE A 431 47.26 12.68 -35.89
C PHE A 431 47.27 12.15 -34.45
N ALA A 432 46.11 12.10 -33.78
CA ALA A 432 46.01 11.62 -32.41
C ALA A 432 46.19 10.10 -32.29
N GLU A 433 45.73 9.30 -33.27
CA GLU A 433 45.81 7.83 -33.25
C GLU A 433 47.23 7.27 -33.09
N SER A 434 48.23 7.99 -33.62
CA SER A 434 49.65 7.60 -33.53
C SER A 434 50.38 8.21 -32.33
N ARG A 435 49.67 8.86 -31.41
CA ARG A 435 50.24 9.65 -30.29
C ARG A 435 49.48 9.37 -28.99
N PRO A 436 50.07 9.68 -27.82
CA PRO A 436 49.39 9.46 -26.54
C PRO A 436 48.38 10.58 -26.23
N ILE A 437 47.49 10.87 -27.19
CA ILE A 437 46.49 11.91 -27.15
C ILE A 437 45.11 11.26 -27.28
N ILE A 438 44.24 11.47 -26.29
CA ILE A 438 42.85 11.05 -26.35
C ILE A 438 42.01 12.26 -26.75
N LEU A 439 41.26 12.13 -27.85
CA LEU A 439 40.31 13.15 -28.27
C LEU A 439 38.93 12.84 -27.68
N VAL A 440 38.45 13.72 -26.80
CA VAL A 440 37.12 13.64 -26.20
C VAL A 440 36.21 14.58 -26.98
N ASN A 441 35.43 14.00 -27.89
CA ASN A 441 34.47 14.72 -28.74
C ASN A 441 33.23 15.18 -27.94
N LYS A 442 32.35 15.94 -28.61
CA LYS A 442 31.08 16.43 -28.06
C LYS A 442 30.28 15.35 -27.32
N GLU A 443 30.11 14.18 -27.92
CA GLU A 443 29.32 13.08 -27.35
C GLU A 443 29.94 12.51 -26.07
N SER A 444 31.26 12.38 -26.04
CA SER A 444 31.99 11.89 -24.87
C SER A 444 32.01 12.95 -23.75
N LEU A 445 32.15 14.22 -24.11
CA LEU A 445 32.04 15.35 -23.19
C LEU A 445 30.65 15.40 -22.54
N GLN A 446 29.57 15.21 -23.30
CA GLN A 446 28.21 15.15 -22.75
C GLN A 446 28.05 14.07 -21.68
N LYS A 447 28.69 12.91 -21.84
CA LYS A 447 28.70 11.84 -20.81
C LYS A 447 29.41 12.29 -19.53
N TYR A 448 30.55 12.97 -19.65
CA TYR A 448 31.27 13.49 -18.49
C TYR A 448 30.50 14.61 -17.78
N LEU A 449 29.90 15.53 -18.53
CA LEU A 449 29.06 16.61 -17.98
C LEU A 449 27.89 16.05 -17.17
N ARG A 450 27.22 15.01 -17.69
CA ARG A 450 26.13 14.32 -16.97
C ARG A 450 26.58 13.77 -15.62
N LEU A 451 27.76 13.16 -15.57
CA LEU A 451 28.30 12.60 -14.33
C LEU A 451 28.77 13.69 -13.36
N ALA A 452 29.32 14.79 -13.88
CA ALA A 452 29.86 15.92 -13.11
C ALA A 452 28.75 16.64 -12.38
N MET A 453 27.73 17.08 -13.12
CA MET A 453 26.67 17.91 -12.61
C MET A 453 25.65 17.13 -11.74
N LYS A 454 25.67 15.79 -11.76
CA LYS A 454 24.86 14.95 -10.86
C LYS A 454 25.49 14.76 -9.48
N ASN A 455 26.80 15.00 -9.35
CA ASN A 455 27.59 14.76 -8.13
C ASN A 455 28.21 16.03 -7.51
N SER A 456 28.00 17.19 -8.15
CA SER A 456 28.24 18.54 -7.61
C SER A 456 27.05 18.98 -6.77
#